data_AF-A0A4R5PZ98-F1
#
_entry.id   AF-A0A4R5PZ98-F1
#
_cell.length_a   1.000
_cell.length_b   1.000
_cell.length_c   1.000
_cell.angle_alpha   90.00
_cell.angle_beta   90.00
_cell.angle_gamma   90.00
#
_symmetry.space_group_name_H-M   'P 1'
#
loop_
_entity.id
_entity.type
_entity.pdbx_description
1 polymer ?
#
loop_
_entity_poly.entity_id
_entity_poly.type
_entity_poly.pdbx_seq_one_letter_code
_entity_poly.pdbx_strand_id
1 'polypeptide(L)' 'MHPVSGSRVILGAAHLDHRSENVSPNNLQAWCQRCHLRYDHPHHLAQIKANRLARLAAVPPGSLLALLLGTTPDRGP' A
#
# COMPACT_ATOMS: atom_id res chain seq x y z
N MET A 1 -4.39 14.37 22.48
CA MET A 1 -3.20 14.97 21.81
C MET A 1 -2.12 13.93 21.69
N HIS A 2 -1.23 14.03 20.69
CA HIS A 2 -0.11 13.11 20.56
C HIS A 2 0.95 13.36 21.65
N PRO A 3 1.37 12.34 22.41
CA PRO A 3 2.15 12.53 23.65
C PRO A 3 3.56 13.11 23.42
N VAL A 4 4.12 12.97 22.22
CA VAL A 4 5.47 13.47 21.92
C VAL A 4 5.44 14.83 21.23
N SER A 5 4.51 15.05 20.30
CA SER A 5 4.52 16.25 19.44
C SER A 5 3.51 17.31 19.88
N GLY A 6 2.63 17.01 20.84
CA GLY A 6 1.54 17.90 21.24
C GLY A 6 0.51 18.17 20.13
N SER A 7 0.64 17.55 18.95
CA SER A 7 -0.25 17.81 17.83
C SER A 7 -1.63 17.21 18.08
N ARG A 8 -2.68 17.88 17.59
CA ARG A 8 -3.99 17.24 17.40
C ARG A 8 -3.85 16.21 16.28
N VAL A 9 -4.35 15.01 16.51
CA VAL A 9 -4.31 13.91 15.53
C VAL A 9 -5.72 13.38 15.33
N ILE A 10 -5.99 12.91 14.12
CA ILE A 10 -7.22 12.21 13.76
C ILE A 10 -6.96 10.72 13.95
N LEU A 11 -7.89 10.02 14.59
CA LEU A 11 -7.88 8.57 14.69
C LEU A 11 -8.84 7.99 13.65
N GLY A 12 -8.36 7.05 12.86
CA GLY A 12 -9.18 6.20 11.99
C GLY A 12 -9.31 4.80 12.57
N ALA A 13 -10.36 4.08 12.17
CA ALA A 13 -10.48 2.64 12.44
C ALA A 13 -9.62 1.86 11.44
N ALA A 14 -8.88 0.86 11.93
CA ALA A 14 -8.01 0.00 11.14
C ALA A 14 -8.24 -1.48 11.48
N HIS A 15 -8.14 -2.36 10.46
CA HIS A 15 -8.26 -3.81 10.62
C HIS A 15 -6.90 -4.40 11.05
N LEU A 16 -6.89 -5.25 12.07
CA LEU A 16 -5.66 -5.90 12.55
C LEU A 16 -5.19 -7.02 11.62
N ASP A 17 -6.13 -7.74 11.00
CA ASP A 17 -5.80 -8.84 10.08
C ASP A 17 -5.63 -8.42 8.61
N HIS A 18 -5.74 -7.12 8.30
CA HIS A 18 -5.71 -6.57 6.94
C HIS A 18 -6.81 -7.13 6.01
N ARG A 19 -7.92 -7.64 6.56
CA ARG A 19 -9.09 -8.10 5.79
C ARG A 19 -10.26 -7.14 5.99
N SER A 20 -10.69 -6.49 4.91
CA SER A 20 -11.76 -5.47 4.93
C SER A 20 -13.11 -6.01 5.41
N GLU A 21 -13.37 -7.30 5.23
CA GLU A 21 -14.65 -7.92 5.57
C GLU A 21 -14.74 -8.29 7.06
N ASN A 22 -13.60 -8.40 7.76
CA ASN A 22 -13.56 -8.78 9.17
C ASN A 22 -13.78 -7.55 10.08
N VAL A 23 -15.02 -7.08 10.15
CA VAL A 23 -15.41 -5.90 10.94
C VAL A 23 -15.71 -6.21 12.42
N SER A 24 -15.25 -7.35 12.93
CA SER A 24 -15.43 -7.71 14.33
C SER A 24 -14.76 -6.67 15.24
N PRO A 25 -15.39 -6.26 16.36
CA PRO A 25 -14.80 -5.26 17.27
C PRO A 25 -13.41 -5.62 17.80
N ASN A 26 -13.09 -6.91 17.91
CA ASN A 26 -11.77 -7.39 18.32
C ASN A 26 -10.71 -7.30 17.21
N ASN A 27 -11.12 -7.08 15.96
CA ASN A 27 -10.24 -6.90 14.81
C ASN A 27 -10.08 -5.42 14.43
N LEU A 28 -10.79 -4.50 15.08
CA LEU A 28 -10.72 -3.06 14.81
C LEU A 28 -9.96 -2.33 15.90
N GLN A 29 -9.05 -1.44 15.51
CA GLN A 29 -8.35 -0.55 16.43
C GLN A 29 -8.36 0.89 15.93
N ALA A 30 -8.47 1.84 16.88
CA ALA A 30 -8.39 3.27 16.59
C ALA A 30 -6.93 3.73 16.59
N TRP A 31 -6.42 4.15 15.43
CA TRP A 31 -5.03 4.58 15.26
C TRP A 31 -4.91 5.94 14.58
N CYS A 32 -3.87 6.68 14.96
CA CYS A 32 -3.45 7.85 14.19
C CYS A 32 -2.72 7.39 12.93
N GLN A 33 -2.67 8.26 11.92
CA GLN A 33 -2.06 7.97 10.62
C GLN A 33 -0.64 7.35 10.73
N ARG A 34 0.21 7.89 11.62
CA ARG A 34 1.57 7.39 11.80
C ARG A 34 1.63 5.97 12.36
N CYS A 35 0.79 5.67 13.35
CA CYS A 35 0.75 4.34 13.98
C CYS A 35 0.16 3.31 13.02
N HIS A 36 -0.90 3.69 12.29
CA HIS A 36 -1.51 2.85 11.26
C HIS A 36 -0.50 2.49 10.17
N LEU A 37 0.16 3.48 9.55
CA LEU A 37 1.16 3.22 8.51
C LEU A 37 2.36 2.39 9.00
N ARG A 38 2.73 2.51 10.27
CA ARG A 38 3.78 1.66 10.86
C ARG A 38 3.35 0.20 10.94
N TYR A 39 2.10 -0.05 11.32
CA TYR A 39 1.54 -1.40 11.39
C TYR A 39 1.44 -2.03 10.01
N ASP A 40 0.97 -1.28 9.02
CA ASP A 40 0.74 -1.77 7.65
C ASP A 40 2.03 -1.91 6.83
N HIS A 41 3.14 -1.31 7.27
CA HIS A 41 4.40 -1.29 6.53
C HIS A 41 4.84 -2.66 5.96
N PRO A 42 4.93 -3.75 6.74
CA PRO A 42 5.27 -5.07 6.20
C PRO A 42 4.25 -5.57 5.16
N HIS A 43 2.95 -5.35 5.38
CA HIS A 43 1.90 -5.75 4.45
C HIS A 43 2.03 -4.99 3.12
N HIS A 44 2.25 -3.68 3.17
CA HIS A 44 2.48 -2.85 2.00
C HIS A 44 3.73 -3.26 1.21
N LEU A 45 4.84 -3.60 1.87
CA LEU A 45 6.03 -4.09 1.17
C LEU A 45 5.75 -5.39 0.41
N ALA A 46 5.00 -6.32 1.02
CA ALA A 46 4.59 -7.55 0.37
C ALA A 46 3.69 -7.29 -0.85
N GLN A 47 2.68 -6.41 -0.71
CA GLN A 47 1.81 -6.01 -1.80
C GLN A 47 2.57 -5.31 -2.93
N ILE A 48 3.48 -4.38 -2.61
CA ILE A 48 4.30 -3.68 -3.61
C ILE A 48 5.12 -4.69 -4.43
N LYS A 49 5.74 -5.67 -3.76
CA LYS A 49 6.48 -6.75 -4.43
C LYS A 49 5.57 -7.57 -5.33
N ALA A 50 4.42 -8.03 -4.82
CA ALA A 50 3.45 -8.81 -5.60
C ALA A 50 2.95 -8.03 -6.83
N ASN A 51 2.59 -6.77 -6.65
CA ASN A 51 2.13 -5.89 -7.72
C ASN A 51 3.21 -5.65 -8.77
N ARG A 52 4.48 -5.47 -8.37
CA ARG A 52 5.60 -5.32 -9.30
C ARG A 52 5.78 -6.57 -10.16
N LEU A 53 5.74 -7.74 -9.55
CA LEU A 53 5.84 -9.02 -10.27
C LEU A 53 4.65 -9.23 -11.21
N ALA A 54 3.43 -8.96 -10.75
CA ALA A 54 2.23 -9.06 -11.57
C ALA A 54 2.28 -8.11 -12.78
N ARG A 55 2.76 -6.88 -12.59
CA ARG A 55 2.96 -5.92 -13.68
C ARG A 55 3.96 -6.43 -14.71
N LEU A 56 5.10 -6.99 -14.26
CA LEU A 56 6.11 -7.56 -15.17
C LEU A 56 5.55 -8.74 -15.96
N ALA A 57 4.78 -9.61 -15.32
CA ALA A 57 4.17 -10.76 -15.99
C ALA A 57 3.09 -10.36 -17.01
N ALA A 58 2.43 -9.22 -16.83
CA ALA A 58 1.43 -8.70 -17.75
C ALA A 58 2.03 -7.94 -18.95
N VAL A 59 3.33 -7.62 -18.95
CA VAL A 59 3.98 -6.90 -20.06
C VAL A 59 4.22 -7.85 -21.23
N PRO A 60 3.77 -7.52 -22.46
CA PRO A 60 4.03 -8.37 -23.61
C PRO A 60 5.54 -8.47 -23.90
N PRO A 61 6.02 -9.59 -24.46
CA PRO A 61 7.46 -9.88 -24.58
C PRO A 61 8.27 -8.80 -25.33
N GLY A 62 7.64 -8.07 -26.27
CA GLY A 62 8.27 -6.94 -26.98
C GLY A 62 8.33 -5.61 -26.21
N SER A 63 7.55 -5.45 -25.14
CA SER A 63 7.51 -4.21 -24.33
C SER A 63 8.24 -4.32 -23.00
N LEU A 64 8.79 -5.49 -22.67
CA LEU A 64 9.57 -5.67 -21.44
C LEU A 64 10.82 -4.78 -21.43
N LEU A 65 11.47 -4.61 -22.60
CA LEU A 65 12.59 -3.70 -22.77
C LEU A 65 12.20 -2.24 -22.48
N ALA A 66 11.03 -1.79 -22.97
CA ALA A 66 10.53 -0.44 -22.70
C ALA A 66 10.23 -0.22 -21.20
N LEU A 67 9.66 -1.23 -20.53
CA LEU A 67 9.42 -1.16 -19.08
C LEU A 67 10.72 -1.11 -18.26
N LEU A 68 11.75 -1.85 -18.68
CA LEU A 68 13.07 -1.86 -18.03
C LEU A 68 13.84 -0.55 -18.24
N LEU A 69 13.69 0.07 -19.41
CA LEU A 69 14.31 1.36 -19.76
C LEU A 69 13.54 2.57 -19.22
N GLY A 70 12.37 2.36 -18.60
CA GLY A 70 11.49 3.45 -18.16
C GLY A 70 10.95 4.29 -19.32
N THR A 71 11.01 3.78 -20.55
CA THR A 71 10.48 4.46 -21.73
C THR A 71 9.03 4.06 -21.88
N THR A 72 8.12 5.04 -21.82
CA THR A 72 6.74 4.79 -22.23
C THR A 72 6.75 4.53 -23.74
N PRO A 73 6.03 3.51 -24.24
CA PRO A 73 5.85 3.38 -25.68
C PRO A 73 5.21 4.65 -26.22
N ASP A 74 5.78 5.19 -27.29
CA ASP A 74 5.23 6.33 -28.02
C ASP A 74 3.80 5.99 -28.43
N ARG A 75 2.82 6.62 -27.77
CA ARG A 75 1.43 6.58 -28.24
C ARG A 75 1.38 7.59 -29.36
N GLY A 76 1.59 7.10 -30.59
CA GLY A 76 1.33 7.85 -31.80
C GLY A 76 -0.08 8.51 -31.79
N PRO A 77 -0.34 9.41 -32.73
CA PRO A 77 -1.41 10.40 -32.65
C PRO A 77 -2.80 9.82 -32.38
#